data_AF-A0A919ME27-F1
#
_entry.id   AF-A0A919ME27-F1
#
_cell.length_a   1.000
_cell.length_b   1.000
_cell.length_c   1.000
_cell.angle_alpha   90.00
_cell.angle_beta   90.00
_cell.angle_gamma   90.00
#
_symmetry.space_group_name_H-M   'P 1'
#
loop_
_entity.id
_entity.type
_entity.pdbx_description
1 polymer ?
#
loop_
_entity_poly.entity_id
_entity_poly.type
_entity_poly.pdbx_seq_one_letter_code
_entity_poly.pdbx_strand_id
1 'polypeptide(L)'
;MNQKLQTRAIEQVAHMLQPGEVAILATRAMVGTFDSGRFGAVAREGLLNAGVGSVATRRLLQAKKQFIIVTNRRLIFIPQGFLGRPGKEILSDVPREIVSLAEFKTGVVSLVRIAFGTQGEGLALTFPRVDKKNAEALAQALQQAPVA
;
A
#
# COMPACT_ATOMS: atom_id res chain seq x y z
N MET A 1 9.08 11.63 3.06
CA MET A 1 7.97 12.20 3.85
C MET A 1 8.55 12.60 5.19
N ASN A 2 8.11 13.72 5.78
CA ASN A 2 8.61 14.12 7.09
C ASN A 2 8.00 13.22 8.18
N GLN A 3 8.80 12.86 9.19
CA GLN A 3 8.43 12.06 10.35
C GLN A 3 7.14 12.55 11.03
N LYS A 4 6.92 13.88 11.13
CA LYS A 4 5.69 14.43 11.70
C LYS A 4 4.41 13.98 10.97
N LEU A 5 4.46 13.86 9.64
CA LEU A 5 3.31 13.38 8.86
C LEU A 5 3.14 11.86 8.97
N GLN A 6 4.24 11.13 9.14
CA GLN A 6 4.22 9.69 9.40
C GLN A 6 3.50 9.39 10.71
N THR A 7 3.91 10.05 11.80
CA THR A 7 3.30 9.89 13.12
C THR A 7 1.81 10.20 13.08
N ARG A 8 1.42 11.31 12.45
CA ARG A 8 -0.01 11.66 12.30
C ARG A 8 -0.82 10.62 11.53
N ALA A 9 -0.25 10.01 10.49
CA ALA A 9 -0.94 8.97 9.74
C ALA A 9 -1.16 7.71 10.58
N ILE A 10 -0.18 7.36 11.43
CA ILE A 10 -0.28 6.22 12.36
C ILE A 10 -1.30 6.52 13.47
N GLU A 11 -1.23 7.69 14.10
CA GLU A 11 -2.18 8.14 15.12
C GLU A 11 -3.62 8.11 14.58
N GLN A 12 -3.82 8.48 13.32
CA GLN A 12 -5.13 8.50 12.69
C GLN A 12 -5.76 7.10 12.59
N VAL A 13 -4.96 6.03 12.49
CA VAL A 13 -5.46 4.65 12.41
C VAL A 13 -5.28 3.88 13.72
N ALA A 14 -4.65 4.46 14.74
CA ALA A 14 -4.29 3.77 15.98
C ALA A 14 -5.49 3.12 16.69
N HIS A 15 -6.63 3.81 16.71
CA HIS A 15 -7.88 3.31 17.31
C HIS A 15 -8.53 2.15 16.54
N MET A 16 -8.07 1.87 15.31
CA MET A 16 -8.57 0.81 14.43
C MET A 16 -7.62 -0.38 14.36
N LEU A 17 -6.45 -0.29 15.01
CA LEU A 17 -5.51 -1.40 15.10
C LEU A 17 -6.10 -2.46 16.03
N GLN A 18 -6.03 -3.70 15.57
CA GLN A 18 -6.44 -4.84 16.38
C GLN A 18 -5.46 -5.04 17.56
N PRO A 19 -5.86 -5.73 18.65
CA PRO A 19 -4.93 -6.10 19.70
C PRO A 19 -3.71 -6.86 19.14
N GLY A 20 -2.52 -6.35 19.43
CA GLY A 20 -1.24 -6.89 18.92
C GLY A 20 -0.89 -6.50 17.47
N GLU A 21 -1.73 -5.70 16.80
CA GLU A 21 -1.41 -5.10 15.51
C GLU A 21 -0.53 -3.85 15.74
N VAL A 22 0.63 -3.81 15.06
CA VAL A 22 1.60 -2.72 15.19
C VAL A 22 1.84 -2.09 13.83
N ALA A 23 1.76 -0.76 13.76
CA ALA A 23 2.14 -0.01 12.57
C ALA A 23 3.67 0.01 12.43
N ILE A 24 4.16 -0.50 11.30
CA ILE A 24 5.59 -0.59 10.97
C ILE A 24 6.03 0.68 10.26
N LEU A 25 5.20 1.15 9.32
CA LEU A 25 5.55 2.23 8.41
C LEU A 25 4.27 2.97 8.00
N ALA A 26 4.38 4.27 7.80
CA ALA A 26 3.38 5.02 7.05
C ALA A 26 4.07 5.82 5.96
N THR A 27 3.46 5.85 4.77
CA THR A 27 3.98 6.60 3.62
C THR A 27 2.84 7.24 2.85
N ARG A 28 3.18 8.12 1.92
CA ARG A 28 2.23 8.75 1.03
C ARG A 28 2.62 8.47 -0.42
N ALA A 29 1.65 8.04 -1.22
CA ALA A 29 1.83 7.78 -2.63
C ALA A 29 0.66 8.31 -3.45
N MET A 30 0.89 8.48 -4.75
CA MET A 30 -0.20 8.50 -5.71
C MET A 30 -0.60 7.07 -6.04
N VAL A 31 -1.87 6.73 -5.85
CA VAL A 31 -2.43 5.39 -6.07
C VAL A 31 -3.14 5.37 -7.42
N GLY A 32 -2.75 4.42 -8.26
CA GLY A 32 -3.41 4.09 -9.52
C GLY A 32 -3.52 2.58 -9.68
N THR A 33 -4.12 2.13 -10.79
CA THR A 33 -4.20 0.71 -11.12
C THR A 33 -2.98 0.24 -11.90
N PHE A 34 -2.74 -1.05 -11.80
CA PHE A 34 -1.82 -1.79 -12.64
C PHE A 34 -2.49 -3.11 -13.03
N ASP A 35 -2.40 -3.45 -14.31
CA ASP A 35 -2.82 -4.74 -14.85
C ASP A 35 -1.57 -5.54 -15.21
N SER A 36 -1.44 -6.72 -14.60
CA SER A 36 -0.33 -7.64 -14.78
C SER A 36 -0.50 -8.53 -16.00
N GLY A 37 -1.51 -8.31 -16.87
CA GLY A 37 -1.65 -8.99 -18.15
C GLY A 37 -0.40 -8.90 -19.05
N ARG A 38 0.52 -7.97 -18.76
CA ARG A 38 1.85 -7.85 -19.40
C ARG A 38 3.04 -8.31 -18.54
N PHE A 39 2.86 -8.59 -17.26
CA PHE A 39 3.92 -9.01 -16.31
C PHE A 39 3.73 -10.48 -15.93
N GLY A 40 3.61 -11.32 -16.96
CA GLY A 40 3.25 -12.73 -16.86
C GLY A 40 3.89 -13.51 -15.71
N ALA A 41 3.09 -14.42 -15.17
CA ALA A 41 3.49 -15.66 -14.50
C ALA A 41 4.23 -15.61 -13.15
N VAL A 42 4.74 -14.48 -12.64
CA VAL A 42 5.55 -14.50 -11.40
C VAL A 42 4.73 -14.43 -10.10
N ALA A 43 3.43 -14.13 -10.15
CA ALA A 43 2.58 -14.03 -8.94
C ALA A 43 1.72 -15.29 -8.65
N ARG A 44 1.98 -16.42 -9.34
CA ARG A 44 1.00 -17.53 -9.41
C ARG A 44 1.08 -18.60 -8.32
N GLU A 45 2.11 -18.65 -7.47
CA GLU A 45 2.27 -19.79 -6.55
C GLU A 45 1.83 -19.58 -5.08
N GLY A 46 1.40 -18.39 -4.67
CA GLY A 46 1.09 -18.13 -3.25
C GLY A 46 -0.32 -17.67 -2.90
N LEU A 47 -1.17 -17.36 -3.88
CA LEU A 47 -2.26 -16.38 -3.67
C LEU A 47 -3.67 -16.86 -4.02
N LEU A 48 -3.96 -18.16 -3.88
CA LEU A 48 -5.15 -18.79 -4.45
C LEU A 48 -6.51 -18.52 -3.75
N ASN A 49 -6.58 -17.88 -2.57
CA ASN A 49 -7.80 -17.91 -1.76
C ASN A 49 -8.43 -16.58 -1.33
N ALA A 50 -7.94 -15.43 -1.77
CA ALA A 50 -8.48 -14.14 -1.31
C ALA A 50 -9.21 -13.41 -2.45
N GLY A 51 -10.54 -13.46 -2.42
CA GLY A 51 -11.45 -12.77 -3.35
C GLY A 51 -11.43 -11.24 -3.24
N VAL A 52 -10.27 -10.62 -3.05
CA VAL A 52 -10.04 -9.17 -2.88
C VAL A 52 -9.95 -8.45 -4.24
N GLY A 53 -10.51 -9.06 -5.29
CA GLY A 53 -10.54 -8.54 -6.66
C GLY A 53 -11.58 -7.43 -6.89
N SER A 54 -11.28 -6.52 -7.83
CA SER A 54 -12.05 -5.40 -8.39
C SER A 54 -12.70 -4.36 -7.46
N VAL A 55 -13.34 -4.76 -6.35
CA VAL A 55 -14.10 -3.86 -5.45
C VAL A 55 -13.18 -3.06 -4.55
N ALA A 56 -12.20 -3.72 -3.93
CA ALA A 56 -11.18 -3.05 -3.11
C ALA A 56 -10.37 -2.07 -3.97
N THR A 57 -9.96 -2.50 -5.17
CA THR A 57 -9.28 -1.65 -6.15
C THR A 57 -10.12 -0.43 -6.52
N ARG A 58 -11.43 -0.57 -6.78
CA ARG A 58 -12.30 0.56 -7.12
C ARG A 58 -12.37 1.61 -6.01
N ARG A 59 -12.50 1.20 -4.74
CA ARG A 59 -12.54 2.12 -3.60
C ARG A 59 -11.19 2.83 -3.40
N LEU A 60 -10.09 2.11 -3.65
CA LEU A 60 -8.74 2.65 -3.69
C LEU A 60 -8.47 3.61 -4.85
N LEU A 61 -9.38 3.75 -5.83
CA LEU A 61 -9.23 4.74 -6.91
C LEU A 61 -10.05 6.02 -6.67
N GLN A 62 -10.86 6.07 -5.61
CA GLN A 62 -11.66 7.26 -5.28
C GLN A 62 -10.77 8.46 -4.91
N ALA A 63 -9.57 8.21 -4.39
CA ALA A 63 -8.60 9.25 -4.05
C ALA A 63 -7.24 8.97 -4.69
N LYS A 64 -6.74 9.86 -5.54
CA LYS A 64 -5.43 9.65 -6.20
C LYS A 64 -4.24 9.76 -5.24
N LYS A 65 -4.32 10.56 -4.18
CA LYS A 65 -3.25 10.72 -3.18
C LYS A 65 -3.71 10.10 -1.87
N GLN A 66 -2.93 9.16 -1.36
CA GLN A 66 -3.30 8.38 -0.18
C GLN A 66 -2.11 8.24 0.76
N PHE A 67 -2.43 8.09 2.04
CA PHE A 67 -1.50 7.52 3.00
C PHE A 67 -1.70 6.01 3.04
N ILE A 68 -0.58 5.30 3.07
CA ILE A 68 -0.50 3.85 3.12
C ILE A 68 0.20 3.53 4.43
N ILE A 69 -0.50 2.87 5.32
CA ILE A 69 0.03 2.40 6.60
C ILE A 69 0.26 0.91 6.46
N VAL A 70 1.50 0.47 6.68
CA VAL A 70 1.88 -0.93 6.71
C VAL A 70 1.93 -1.37 8.16
N THR A 71 1.13 -2.37 8.49
CA THR A 71 1.17 -3.05 9.80
C THR A 71 1.77 -4.44 9.65
N ASN A 72 2.03 -5.11 10.76
CA ASN A 72 2.40 -6.53 10.77
C ASN A 72 1.30 -7.45 10.18
N ARG A 73 0.04 -6.98 10.08
CA ARG A 73 -1.10 -7.79 9.62
C ARG A 73 -1.69 -7.38 8.28
N ARG A 74 -1.66 -6.10 7.92
CA ARG A 74 -2.35 -5.57 6.74
C ARG A 74 -1.79 -4.23 6.28
N LEU A 75 -2.18 -3.84 5.08
CA LEU A 75 -2.02 -2.49 4.56
C LEU A 75 -3.33 -1.74 4.75
N ILE A 76 -3.27 -0.52 5.29
CA ILE A 76 -4.43 0.36 5.47
C ILE A 76 -4.23 1.58 4.57
N PHE A 77 -5.26 1.91 3.80
CA PHE A 77 -5.27 3.03 2.88
C PHE A 77 -6.27 4.08 3.35
N ILE A 78 -5.80 5.31 3.50
CA ILE A 78 -6.62 6.47 3.86
C ILE A 78 -6.37 7.61 2.85
N PRO A 79 -7.37 8.43 2.52
CA PRO A 79 -7.17 9.50 1.55
C PRO A 79 -6.27 10.58 2.13
N GLN A 80 -5.57 11.33 1.27
CA GLN A 80 -5.00 12.59 1.68
C GLN A 80 -6.12 13.64 1.76
N GLY A 81 -6.39 14.14 2.96
CA GLY A 81 -7.35 15.21 3.21
C GLY A 81 -6.80 16.61 2.91
N PHE A 82 -7.58 17.61 3.32
CA PHE A 82 -7.25 19.03 3.14
C PHE A 82 -5.89 19.39 3.78
N LEU A 83 -5.13 20.28 3.13
CA LEU A 83 -3.77 20.67 3.53
C LEU A 83 -2.74 19.52 3.60
N GLY A 84 -3.01 18.39 2.92
CA GLY A 84 -2.06 17.29 2.85
C GLY A 84 -2.00 16.42 4.11
N ARG A 85 -3.01 16.53 4.98
CA ARG A 85 -3.12 15.72 6.20
C ARG A 85 -3.75 14.36 5.91
N PRO A 86 -3.50 13.35 6.75
CA PRO A 86 -4.25 12.09 6.72
C PRO A 86 -5.75 12.34 6.85
N GLY A 87 -6.55 11.74 5.96
CA GLY A 87 -8.00 11.74 6.06
C GLY A 87 -8.50 10.81 7.17
N LYS A 88 -9.77 10.98 7.55
CA LYS A 88 -10.39 10.19 8.64
C LYS A 88 -11.01 8.88 8.18
N GLU A 89 -11.28 8.75 6.88
CA GLU A 89 -11.95 7.59 6.30
C GLU A 89 -10.93 6.53 5.88
N ILE A 90 -11.21 5.26 6.16
CA ILE A 90 -10.51 4.14 5.53
C ILE A 90 -11.10 3.91 4.13
N LEU A 91 -10.25 4.02 3.13
CA LEU A 91 -10.60 3.65 1.76
C LEU A 91 -10.65 2.14 1.63
N SER A 92 -9.61 1.44 2.11
CA SER A 92 -9.58 -0.01 2.15
C SER A 92 -8.51 -0.47 3.11
N ASP A 93 -8.64 -1.69 3.59
CA ASP A 93 -7.55 -2.46 4.15
C ASP A 93 -7.34 -3.76 3.38
N VAL A 94 -6.09 -4.21 3.29
CA VAL A 94 -5.71 -5.40 2.51
C VAL A 94 -4.79 -6.27 3.37
N PRO A 95 -5.14 -7.55 3.63
CA PRO A 95 -4.32 -8.45 4.42
C PRO A 95 -2.90 -8.58 3.87
N ARG A 96 -1.89 -8.57 4.75
CA ARG A 96 -0.48 -8.58 4.37
C ARG A 96 -0.11 -9.85 3.59
N GLU A 97 -0.77 -10.96 3.91
CA GLU A 97 -0.58 -12.29 3.32
C GLU A 97 -0.88 -12.33 1.81
N ILE A 98 -1.78 -11.46 1.34
CA ILE A 98 -2.23 -11.46 -0.05
C ILE A 98 -1.60 -10.34 -0.88
N VAL A 99 -0.62 -9.65 -0.29
CA VAL A 99 0.04 -8.48 -0.84
C VAL A 99 1.47 -8.88 -1.21
N SER A 100 1.77 -8.84 -2.51
CA SER A 100 3.12 -9.09 -3.02
C SER A 100 3.68 -7.88 -3.75
N LEU A 101 4.99 -7.66 -3.60
CA LEU A 101 5.70 -6.67 -4.40
C LEU A 101 5.89 -7.24 -5.80
N ALA A 102 5.16 -6.70 -6.79
CA ALA A 102 5.26 -7.12 -8.18
C ALA A 102 6.47 -6.47 -8.88
N GLU A 103 6.71 -5.19 -8.60
CA GLU A 103 7.83 -4.47 -9.20
C GLU A 103 8.22 -3.26 -8.34
N PHE A 104 9.52 -2.98 -8.28
CA PHE A 104 10.03 -1.72 -7.77
C PHE A 104 10.97 -1.08 -8.80
N LYS A 105 10.65 0.16 -9.20
CA LYS A 105 11.45 0.97 -10.12
C LYS A 105 11.77 2.32 -9.50
N THR A 106 12.99 2.79 -9.68
CA THR A 106 13.41 4.13 -9.24
C THR A 106 13.86 4.97 -10.43
N GLY A 107 13.57 6.27 -10.38
CA GLY A 107 13.89 7.22 -11.42
C GLY A 107 13.58 8.64 -10.96
N VAL A 108 13.12 9.50 -11.88
CA VAL A 108 12.60 10.84 -11.53
C VAL A 108 11.42 10.74 -10.56
N VAL A 109 10.60 9.69 -10.73
CA VAL A 109 9.63 9.20 -9.75
C VAL A 109 9.98 7.75 -9.41
N SER A 110 9.65 7.33 -8.20
CA SER A 110 9.73 5.92 -7.82
C SER A 110 8.37 5.25 -7.99
N LEU A 111 8.35 4.05 -8.52
CA LEU A 111 7.15 3.25 -8.74
C LEU A 111 7.26 1.96 -7.92
N VAL A 112 6.27 1.72 -7.06
CA VAL A 112 6.09 0.44 -6.35
C VAL A 112 4.79 -0.16 -6.88
N ARG A 113 4.88 -1.30 -7.57
CA ARG A 113 3.70 -2.06 -8.02
C ARG A 113 3.43 -3.17 -7.03
N ILE A 114 2.21 -3.20 -6.53
CA ILE A 114 1.73 -4.20 -5.58
C ILE A 114 0.67 -5.02 -6.29
N ALA A 115 0.79 -6.34 -6.26
CA ALA A 115 -0.26 -7.24 -6.73
C ALA A 115 -1.11 -7.73 -5.56
N PHE A 116 -2.40 -7.94 -5.83
CA PHE A 116 -3.35 -8.52 -4.90
C PHE A 116 -3.92 -9.81 -5.49
N GLY A 117 -3.83 -10.93 -4.79
CA GLY A 117 -4.50 -12.18 -5.20
C GLY A 117 -4.13 -12.72 -6.60
N THR A 118 -5.04 -13.53 -7.16
CA THR A 118 -4.80 -14.41 -8.33
C THR A 118 -4.98 -13.77 -9.71
N GLN A 119 -5.63 -12.62 -9.82
CA GLN A 119 -6.14 -12.14 -11.11
C GLN A 119 -5.21 -11.17 -11.84
N GLY A 120 -4.02 -10.92 -11.32
CA GLY A 120 -3.08 -10.02 -11.97
C GLY A 120 -3.47 -8.54 -11.89
N GLU A 121 -4.49 -8.19 -11.12
CA GLU A 121 -4.78 -6.81 -10.79
C GLU A 121 -3.93 -6.34 -9.61
N GLY A 122 -3.58 -5.06 -9.61
CA GLY A 122 -2.78 -4.48 -8.53
C GLY A 122 -2.83 -2.96 -8.50
N LEU A 123 -2.06 -2.40 -7.56
CA LEU A 123 -1.87 -0.95 -7.46
C LEU A 123 -0.52 -0.55 -7.98
N ALA A 124 -0.52 0.53 -8.75
CA ALA A 124 0.67 1.32 -9.02
C ALA A 124 0.76 2.44 -7.99
N LEU A 125 1.78 2.39 -7.14
CA LEU A 125 2.09 3.43 -6.16
C LEU A 125 3.24 4.28 -6.69
N THR A 126 2.95 5.55 -6.98
CA THR A 126 3.94 6.49 -7.51
C THR A 126 4.36 7.49 -6.45
N PHE A 127 5.67 7.61 -6.27
CA PHE A 127 6.30 8.49 -5.29
C PHE A 127 7.10 9.58 -6.00
N PRO A 128 6.91 10.86 -5.66
CA PRO A 128 7.77 11.92 -6.17
C PRO A 128 9.19 11.75 -5.62
N ARG A 129 10.18 12.35 -6.29
CA ARG A 129 11.61 12.26 -5.91
C ARG A 129 11.89 12.54 -4.43
N VAL A 130 11.18 13.52 -3.85
CA VAL A 130 11.30 13.90 -2.42
C VAL A 130 10.88 12.79 -1.46
N ASP A 131 10.10 11.83 -1.94
CA ASP A 131 9.55 10.70 -1.19
C ASP A 131 10.20 9.35 -1.61
N LYS A 132 11.30 9.38 -2.40
CA LYS A 132 12.03 8.18 -2.86
C LYS A 132 12.37 7.21 -1.72
N LYS A 133 12.89 7.71 -0.61
CA LYS A 133 13.23 6.89 0.57
C LYS A 133 12.02 6.16 1.15
N ASN A 134 10.82 6.76 1.09
CA ASN A 134 9.62 6.06 1.56
C ASN A 134 9.19 4.96 0.57
N ALA A 135 9.43 5.13 -0.73
CA ALA A 135 9.17 4.10 -1.73
C ALA A 135 10.08 2.89 -1.50
N GLU A 136 11.37 3.14 -1.23
CA GLU A 136 12.35 2.11 -0.87
C GLU A 136 11.95 1.39 0.43
N ALA A 137 11.62 2.14 1.48
CA ALA A 137 11.17 1.57 2.75
C ALA A 137 9.89 0.73 2.58
N LEU A 138 8.94 1.18 1.74
CA LEU A 138 7.75 0.40 1.42
C LEU A 138 8.10 -0.88 0.68
N ALA A 139 8.92 -0.81 -0.37
CA ALA A 139 9.33 -2.00 -1.11
C ALA A 139 10.03 -3.02 -0.19
N GLN A 140 10.90 -2.57 0.72
CA GLN A 140 11.55 -3.41 1.71
C GLN A 140 10.56 -4.04 2.69
N ALA A 141 9.62 -3.26 3.25
CA ALA A 141 8.59 -3.77 4.14
C ALA A 141 7.68 -4.80 3.43
N LEU A 142 7.49 -4.66 2.11
CA LEU A 142 6.72 -5.60 1.29
C LEU A 142 7.48 -6.87 0.91
N GLN A 143 8.82 -6.84 0.93
CA GLN A 143 9.66 -8.02 0.72
C GLN A 143 9.82 -8.86 2.00
N GLN A 144 9.77 -8.24 3.17
CA GLN A 144 9.78 -8.95 4.44
C GLN A 144 8.46 -9.73 4.60
N ALA A 145 8.56 -11.06 4.69
CA ALA A 145 7.41 -11.93 4.94
C ALA A 145 6.66 -11.48 6.22
N PRO A 146 5.33 -11.67 6.29
CA PRO A 146 4.58 -11.39 7.52
C PRO A 146 5.23 -12.19 8.66
N VAL A 147 5.68 -11.48 9.69
CA VAL A 147 6.17 -12.11 10.93
C VAL A 147 4.93 -12.60 11.66
N ALA A 148 4.80 -13.92 11.77
CA ALA A 148 3.71 -14.60 12.46
C ALA A 148 3.63 -14.24 13.94
#